data_AF-A0A5Q4DGH1-F1
#
_entry.id   AF-A0A5Q4DGH1-F1
#
_cell.length_a   1.000
_cell.length_b   1.000
_cell.length_c   1.000
_cell.angle_alpha   90.00
_cell.angle_beta   90.00
_cell.angle_gamma   90.00
#
_symmetry.space_group_name_H-M   'P 1'
#
loop_
_entity.id
_entity.type
_entity.pdbx_description
1 polymer ?
#
loop_
_entity_poly.entity_id
_entity_poly.type
_entity_poly.pdbx_seq_one_letter_code
_entity_poly.pdbx_strand_id
1 'polypeptide(L)'
;MTQDTNTSSGPDPEPGTDSSTEAGAAANADLGPDAPSSQSAGTVEARRLLSEALEADRRGETEVARRRYEEALELNPTDPEIRTAWGRALMTRARHREAEVVLRALCEEDPGQVEAHRVLGEVLHRMGGDADALEVLERAAELDPGHPRPWYLMGLVHDGAGRPEQAAAMYRRSRERTASR
;
A
#
# COMPACT_ATOMS: atom_id res chain seq x y z
N MET A 1 -17.74 -46.54 65.15
CA MET A 1 -16.79 -47.59 64.73
C MET A 1 -15.53 -46.89 64.21
N THR A 2 -14.45 -46.91 65.02
CA THR A 2 -13.15 -47.60 64.74
C THR A 2 -12.33 -46.87 63.67
N GLN A 3 -11.40 -45.98 64.05
CA GLN A 3 -9.96 -46.22 64.36
C GLN A 3 -9.17 -46.85 63.20
N ASP A 4 -8.09 -46.15 62.81
CA ASP A 4 -6.71 -46.65 62.55
C ASP A 4 -5.91 -45.45 61.99
N THR A 5 -5.10 -44.68 62.75
CA THR A 5 -3.73 -44.91 63.26
C THR A 5 -2.71 -45.41 62.23
N ASN A 6 -1.79 -44.53 61.79
CA ASN A 6 -0.32 -44.75 61.75
C ASN A 6 0.35 -43.49 61.16
N THR A 7 1.11 -42.67 61.89
CA THR A 7 2.45 -42.83 62.51
C THR A 7 3.61 -42.87 61.50
N SER A 8 4.42 -41.80 61.49
CA SER A 8 5.90 -41.78 61.59
C SER A 8 6.38 -40.32 61.36
N SER A 9 6.66 -39.49 62.38
CA SER A 9 7.99 -39.31 63.05
C SER A 9 9.14 -39.31 62.03
N GLY A 10 9.81 -38.21 61.66
CA GLY A 10 10.60 -37.18 62.39
C GLY A 10 12.05 -37.23 61.83
N PRO A 11 13.06 -36.36 62.15
CA PRO A 11 13.11 -34.99 62.70
C PRO A 11 13.98 -33.98 61.87
N ASP A 12 13.97 -32.69 62.29
CA ASP A 12 14.92 -31.53 62.25
C ASP A 12 16.25 -31.51 61.41
N PRO A 13 17.04 -30.41 61.46
CA PRO A 13 16.98 -29.11 60.78
C PRO A 13 18.20 -28.93 59.84
N GLU A 14 18.49 -27.72 59.30
CA GLU A 14 19.85 -27.12 59.16
C GLU A 14 19.78 -25.75 58.41
N PRO A 15 20.57 -24.74 58.84
CA PRO A 15 20.65 -23.40 58.25
C PRO A 15 21.96 -23.16 57.45
N GLY A 16 22.00 -22.13 56.59
CA GLY A 16 23.27 -21.57 56.06
C GLY A 16 23.08 -20.71 54.80
N THR A 17 23.38 -19.39 54.87
CA THR A 17 24.55 -18.73 54.23
C THR A 17 24.41 -18.61 52.70
N ASP A 18 24.45 -17.45 52.04
CA ASP A 18 25.30 -16.29 52.24
C ASP A 18 24.70 -15.00 51.65
N SER A 19 24.92 -13.90 52.37
CA SER A 19 25.03 -12.56 51.82
C SER A 19 26.42 -12.37 51.21
N SER A 20 26.55 -11.89 49.97
CA SER A 20 27.68 -11.02 49.56
C SER A 20 27.68 -10.67 48.06
N THR A 21 27.74 -9.34 47.79
CA THR A 21 28.53 -8.66 46.73
C THR A 21 28.14 -8.95 45.25
N GLU A 22 28.07 -8.05 44.26
CA GLU A 22 28.73 -6.80 43.85
C GLU A 22 27.72 -6.01 42.97
N ALA A 23 27.52 -4.70 43.10
CA ALA A 23 28.31 -3.62 42.47
C ALA A 23 28.57 -3.83 40.96
N GLY A 24 27.93 -2.99 40.12
CA GLY A 24 28.19 -2.87 38.68
C GLY A 24 27.12 -2.01 38.02
N ALA A 25 27.17 -0.69 38.20
CA ALA A 25 27.81 0.24 37.25
C ALA A 25 26.98 0.41 35.97
N ALA A 26 26.57 1.66 35.77
CA ALA A 26 25.86 2.16 34.61
C ALA A 26 26.55 1.75 33.29
N ALA A 27 25.75 1.26 32.35
CA ALA A 27 26.02 1.47 30.94
C ALA A 27 24.82 2.23 30.39
N ASN A 28 24.98 3.56 30.35
CA ASN A 28 24.25 4.40 29.42
C ASN A 28 24.38 3.76 28.03
N ALA A 29 23.32 3.13 27.54
CA ALA A 29 23.20 2.81 26.14
C ALA A 29 23.00 4.14 25.43
N ASP A 30 24.14 4.71 25.05
CA ASP A 30 24.33 5.66 23.97
C ASP A 30 23.43 5.26 22.79
N LEU A 31 22.22 5.81 22.75
CA LEU A 31 21.40 5.84 21.55
C LEU A 31 22.03 6.87 20.62
N GLY A 32 23.15 6.45 19.98
CA GLY A 32 23.71 7.14 18.84
C GLY A 32 22.65 7.29 17.73
N PRO A 33 22.81 8.29 16.85
CA PRO A 33 21.75 8.67 15.92
C PRO A 33 21.42 7.52 14.96
N ASP A 34 20.16 7.09 15.01
CA ASP A 34 19.40 6.35 13.99
C ASP A 34 20.25 5.62 12.94
N ALA A 35 20.74 4.41 13.28
CA ALA A 35 21.01 3.43 12.24
C ALA A 35 19.66 3.09 11.59
N PRO A 36 19.45 3.32 10.28
CA PRO A 36 18.19 2.98 9.63
C PRO A 36 17.96 1.49 9.85
N SER A 37 16.92 1.16 10.63
CA SER A 37 16.46 -0.21 10.84
C SER A 37 16.30 -0.89 9.49
N SER A 38 16.60 -2.19 9.38
CA SER A 38 16.63 -2.93 8.10
C SER A 38 15.38 -2.75 7.24
N GLN A 39 14.24 -2.45 7.86
CA GLN A 39 12.97 -2.10 7.19
C GLN A 39 13.02 -0.72 6.49
N SER A 40 13.66 0.27 7.09
CA SER A 40 13.87 1.59 6.48
C SER A 40 14.89 1.53 5.33
N ALA A 41 15.91 0.69 5.42
CA ALA A 41 16.84 0.44 4.31
C ALA A 41 16.13 -0.23 3.12
N GLY A 42 15.29 -1.25 3.38
CA GLY A 42 14.46 -1.89 2.35
C GLY A 42 13.46 -0.93 1.70
N THR A 43 12.85 -0.02 2.50
CA THR A 43 11.93 1.00 2.00
C THR A 43 12.65 2.05 1.13
N VAL A 44 13.84 2.50 1.54
CA VAL A 44 14.65 3.44 0.76
C VAL A 44 15.08 2.81 -0.56
N GLU A 45 15.49 1.55 -0.53
CA GLU A 45 15.87 0.81 -1.73
C GLU A 45 14.69 0.56 -2.66
N ALA A 46 13.52 0.17 -2.13
CA ALA A 46 12.29 0.02 -2.91
C ALA A 46 11.91 1.31 -3.64
N ARG A 47 12.04 2.47 -2.97
CA ARG A 47 11.78 3.78 -3.58
C ARG A 47 12.82 4.16 -4.64
N ARG A 48 14.08 3.75 -4.45
CA ARG A 48 15.15 3.92 -5.45
C ARG A 48 14.83 3.10 -6.71
N LEU A 49 14.44 1.85 -6.55
CA LEU A 49 14.04 0.95 -7.64
C LEU A 49 12.79 1.46 -8.36
N LEU A 50 11.79 1.97 -7.63
CA LEU A 50 10.62 2.64 -8.20
C LEU A 50 11.03 3.82 -9.10
N SER A 51 11.97 4.64 -8.63
CA SER A 51 12.46 5.78 -9.41
C SER A 51 13.13 5.30 -10.71
N GLU A 52 13.97 4.27 -10.65
CA GLU A 52 14.57 3.67 -11.85
C GLU A 52 13.53 3.06 -12.80
N ALA A 53 12.49 2.43 -12.26
CA ALA A 53 11.40 1.84 -13.04
C ALA A 53 10.67 2.92 -13.85
N LEU A 54 10.35 4.05 -13.21
CA LEU A 54 9.72 5.20 -13.85
C LEU A 54 10.64 5.81 -14.92
N GLU A 55 11.94 5.93 -14.68
CA GLU A 55 12.90 6.39 -15.69
C GLU A 55 12.98 5.47 -16.91
N ALA A 56 13.00 4.15 -16.67
CA ALA A 56 13.01 3.17 -17.74
C ALA A 56 11.70 3.19 -18.55
N ASP A 57 10.55 3.40 -17.90
CA ASP A 57 9.27 3.62 -18.58
C ASP A 57 9.32 4.85 -19.49
N ARG A 58 9.86 5.98 -19.00
CA ARG A 58 10.03 7.20 -19.80
C ARG A 58 10.92 6.98 -21.02
N ARG A 59 11.91 6.10 -20.91
CA ARG A 59 12.83 5.72 -22.00
C ARG A 59 12.26 4.63 -22.93
N GLY A 60 11.10 4.04 -22.60
CA GLY A 60 10.52 2.93 -23.35
C GLY A 60 11.20 1.57 -23.10
N GLU A 61 12.11 1.49 -22.12
CA GLU A 61 12.85 0.28 -21.74
C GLU A 61 11.96 -0.66 -20.93
N THR A 62 10.98 -1.25 -21.63
CA THR A 62 9.86 -2.00 -21.05
C THR A 62 10.31 -3.11 -20.09
N GLU A 63 11.32 -3.87 -20.48
CA GLU A 63 11.83 -5.00 -19.71
C GLU A 63 12.60 -4.56 -18.46
N VAL A 64 13.42 -3.51 -18.59
CA VAL A 64 14.17 -2.93 -17.48
C VAL A 64 13.20 -2.36 -16.44
N ALA A 65 12.21 -1.59 -16.87
CA ALA A 65 11.18 -1.04 -15.99
C ALA A 65 10.42 -2.15 -15.27
N ARG A 66 10.00 -3.21 -15.98
CA ARG A 66 9.30 -4.35 -15.36
C ARG A 66 10.13 -4.95 -14.23
N ARG A 67 11.39 -5.29 -14.52
CA ARG A 67 12.28 -5.88 -13.53
C ARG A 67 12.45 -4.99 -12.30
N ARG A 68 12.54 -3.66 -12.49
CA ARG A 68 12.65 -2.72 -11.38
C ARG A 68 11.37 -2.63 -10.54
N TYR A 69 10.20 -2.69 -11.15
CA TYR A 69 8.94 -2.78 -10.40
C TYR A 69 8.84 -4.08 -9.60
N GLU A 70 9.23 -5.21 -10.20
CA GLU A 70 9.24 -6.52 -9.52
C GLU A 70 10.20 -6.51 -8.31
N GLU A 71 11.45 -6.06 -8.50
CA GLU A 71 12.42 -5.92 -7.40
C GLU A 71 11.91 -4.95 -6.31
N ALA A 72 11.25 -3.85 -6.68
CA ALA A 72 10.68 -2.91 -5.72
C ALA A 72 9.52 -3.53 -4.91
N LEU A 73 8.67 -4.33 -5.56
CA LEU A 73 7.57 -5.06 -4.92
C LEU A 73 8.05 -6.22 -4.05
N GLU A 74 9.17 -6.86 -4.39
CA GLU A 74 9.79 -7.87 -3.52
C GLU A 74 10.25 -7.27 -2.19
N LEU A 75 10.78 -6.04 -2.22
CA LEU A 75 11.20 -5.32 -1.02
C LEU A 75 10.04 -4.73 -0.23
N ASN A 76 9.02 -4.22 -0.91
CA ASN A 76 7.82 -3.67 -0.27
C ASN A 76 6.54 -4.03 -1.05
N PRO A 77 5.96 -5.22 -0.82
CA PRO A 77 4.83 -5.71 -1.61
C PRO A 77 3.54 -4.94 -1.35
N THR A 78 3.44 -4.30 -0.19
CA THR A 78 2.24 -3.55 0.24
C THR A 78 2.30 -2.08 -0.10
N ASP A 79 3.38 -1.59 -0.72
CA ASP A 79 3.51 -0.17 -1.04
C ASP A 79 2.44 0.28 -2.06
N PRO A 80 1.53 1.19 -1.70
CA PRO A 80 0.50 1.66 -2.62
C PRO A 80 1.08 2.47 -3.78
N GLU A 81 2.20 3.16 -3.60
CA GLU A 81 2.84 3.97 -4.63
C GLU A 81 3.45 3.07 -5.72
N ILE A 82 4.19 2.04 -5.31
CA ILE A 82 4.81 1.08 -6.25
C ILE A 82 3.72 0.32 -7.02
N ARG A 83 2.69 -0.19 -6.33
CA ARG A 83 1.58 -0.93 -6.97
C ARG A 83 0.79 -0.06 -7.94
N THR A 84 0.51 1.19 -7.58
CA THR A 84 -0.17 2.15 -8.46
C THR A 84 0.67 2.48 -9.69
N ALA A 85 1.98 2.72 -9.51
CA ALA A 85 2.90 2.99 -10.59
C ALA A 85 3.01 1.78 -11.55
N TRP A 86 3.09 0.57 -10.99
CA TRP A 86 3.12 -0.66 -11.78
C TRP A 86 1.84 -0.88 -12.57
N GLY A 87 0.66 -0.70 -11.95
CA GLY A 87 -0.63 -0.76 -12.63
C GLY A 87 -0.73 0.25 -13.80
N ARG A 88 -0.25 1.48 -13.61
CA ARG A 88 -0.19 2.50 -14.66
C ARG A 88 0.77 2.11 -15.80
N ALA A 89 1.93 1.53 -15.48
CA ALA A 89 2.87 1.05 -16.48
C ALA A 89 2.27 -0.10 -17.31
N LEU A 90 1.60 -1.05 -16.66
CA LEU A 90 0.86 -2.13 -17.31
C LEU A 90 -0.24 -1.60 -18.23
N MET A 91 -1.01 -0.62 -17.78
CA MET A 91 -2.04 0.06 -18.58
C MET A 91 -1.45 0.70 -19.84
N THR A 92 -0.35 1.44 -19.71
CA THR A 92 0.32 2.13 -20.83
C THR A 92 0.80 1.14 -21.89
N ARG A 93 1.12 -0.09 -21.48
CA ARG A 93 1.57 -1.18 -22.36
C ARG A 93 0.43 -2.07 -22.87
N ALA A 94 -0.82 -1.61 -22.73
CA ALA A 94 -2.04 -2.35 -23.08
C ALA A 94 -2.25 -3.69 -22.33
N ARG A 95 -1.53 -3.92 -21.22
CA ARG A 95 -1.68 -5.10 -20.35
C ARG A 95 -2.79 -4.87 -19.33
N HIS A 96 -3.99 -4.54 -19.82
CA HIS A 96 -5.09 -4.04 -19.00
C HIS A 96 -5.58 -5.06 -17.95
N ARG A 97 -5.67 -6.34 -18.31
CA ARG A 97 -6.06 -7.42 -17.37
C ARG A 97 -5.11 -7.53 -16.17
N GLU A 98 -3.81 -7.38 -16.39
CA GLU A 98 -2.83 -7.45 -15.31
C GLU A 98 -2.86 -6.20 -14.44
N ALA A 99 -3.04 -5.03 -15.08
CA ALA A 99 -3.24 -3.78 -14.35
C ALA A 99 -4.48 -3.83 -13.45
N GLU A 100 -5.58 -4.37 -13.95
CA GLU A 100 -6.83 -4.56 -13.20
C GLU A 100 -6.61 -5.40 -11.94
N VAL A 101 -5.92 -6.54 -12.04
CA VAL A 101 -5.65 -7.42 -10.90
C VAL A 101 -4.86 -6.70 -9.81
N VAL A 102 -3.75 -6.03 -10.19
CA VAL A 102 -2.88 -5.32 -9.24
C VAL A 102 -3.63 -4.15 -8.58
N LEU A 103 -4.36 -3.37 -9.36
CA LEU A 103 -5.04 -2.17 -8.87
C LEU A 103 -6.29 -2.51 -8.06
N ARG A 104 -7.05 -3.55 -8.43
CA ARG A 104 -8.22 -3.99 -7.66
C ARG A 104 -7.79 -4.51 -6.28
N ALA A 105 -6.75 -5.35 -6.22
CA ALA A 105 -6.20 -5.80 -4.94
C ALA A 105 -5.75 -4.62 -4.07
N LEU A 106 -5.09 -3.61 -4.66
CA LEU A 106 -4.72 -2.40 -3.94
C LEU A 106 -5.94 -1.60 -3.42
N CYS A 107 -7.01 -1.46 -4.21
CA CYS A 107 -8.22 -0.76 -3.77
C CYS A 107 -8.98 -1.52 -2.66
N GLU A 108 -8.91 -2.85 -2.67
CA GLU A 108 -9.49 -3.71 -1.62
C GLU A 108 -8.71 -3.60 -0.31
N GLU A 109 -7.37 -3.55 -0.38
CA GLU A 109 -6.50 -3.39 0.78
C GLU A 109 -6.50 -1.96 1.34
N ASP A 110 -6.51 -0.96 0.46
CA ASP A 110 -6.57 0.46 0.79
C ASP A 110 -7.74 1.16 0.06
N PRO A 111 -8.95 1.11 0.66
CA PRO A 111 -10.12 1.79 0.12
C PRO A 111 -10.02 3.32 0.08
N GLY A 112 -8.99 3.91 0.70
CA GLY A 112 -8.74 5.35 0.75
C GLY A 112 -7.85 5.86 -0.38
N GLN A 113 -7.22 4.96 -1.15
CA GLN A 113 -6.23 5.34 -2.15
C GLN A 113 -6.88 5.88 -3.43
N VAL A 114 -7.05 7.20 -3.50
CA VAL A 114 -7.67 7.93 -4.62
C VAL A 114 -7.05 7.58 -5.96
N GLU A 115 -5.71 7.58 -6.02
CA GLU A 115 -4.99 7.37 -7.28
C GLU A 115 -5.16 5.93 -7.80
N ALA A 116 -5.25 4.94 -6.91
CA ALA A 116 -5.48 3.55 -7.29
C ALA A 116 -6.85 3.38 -7.95
N HIS A 117 -7.90 3.94 -7.33
CA HIS A 117 -9.26 3.96 -7.91
C HIS A 117 -9.26 4.70 -9.26
N ARG A 118 -8.59 5.86 -9.34
CA ARG A 118 -8.49 6.64 -10.58
C ARG A 118 -7.84 5.84 -11.72
N VAL A 119 -6.73 5.13 -11.46
CA VAL A 119 -6.04 4.33 -12.47
C VAL A 119 -6.87 3.08 -12.81
N LEU A 120 -7.49 2.42 -11.83
CA LEU A 120 -8.36 1.26 -12.05
C LEU A 120 -9.55 1.61 -12.94
N GLY A 121 -10.21 2.75 -12.69
CA GLY A 121 -11.30 3.24 -13.54
C GLY A 121 -10.87 3.49 -14.99
N GLU A 122 -9.67 4.05 -15.20
CA GLU A 122 -9.12 4.24 -16.55
C GLU A 122 -8.82 2.88 -17.23
N VAL A 123 -8.29 1.91 -16.49
CA VAL A 123 -8.04 0.54 -16.99
C VAL A 123 -9.35 -0.14 -17.39
N LEU A 124 -10.37 -0.08 -16.55
CA LEU A 124 -11.68 -0.69 -16.80
C LEU A 124 -12.35 -0.09 -18.04
N HIS A 125 -12.28 1.24 -18.20
CA HIS A 125 -12.80 1.89 -19.40
C HIS A 125 -12.09 1.42 -20.68
N ARG A 126 -10.75 1.31 -20.65
CA ARG A 126 -9.97 0.78 -21.80
C ARG A 126 -10.31 -0.68 -22.12
N MET A 127 -10.82 -1.44 -21.15
CA MET A 127 -11.31 -2.80 -21.33
C MET A 127 -12.77 -2.88 -21.80
N GLY A 128 -13.47 -1.74 -21.89
CA GLY A 128 -14.90 -1.66 -22.21
C GLY A 128 -15.85 -1.91 -21.03
N GLY A 129 -15.31 -1.99 -19.81
CA GLY A 129 -16.08 -2.11 -18.57
C GLY A 129 -16.58 -0.76 -18.07
N ASP A 130 -17.41 -0.08 -18.87
CA ASP A 130 -17.82 1.31 -18.59
C ASP A 130 -18.64 1.47 -17.30
N ALA A 131 -19.43 0.46 -16.91
CA ALA A 131 -20.20 0.48 -15.67
C ALA A 131 -19.26 0.45 -14.44
N ASP A 132 -18.41 -0.57 -14.37
CA ASP A 132 -17.41 -0.73 -13.31
C ASP A 132 -16.44 0.46 -13.26
N ALA A 133 -16.06 1.00 -14.42
CA ALA A 133 -15.22 2.20 -14.50
C ALA A 133 -15.89 3.40 -13.83
N LEU A 134 -17.18 3.63 -14.06
CA LEU A 134 -17.91 4.73 -13.41
C LEU A 134 -17.99 4.53 -11.90
N GLU A 135 -18.31 3.34 -11.41
CA GLU A 135 -18.39 3.05 -9.97
C GLU A 135 -17.05 3.35 -9.25
N VAL A 136 -15.95 2.88 -9.84
CA VAL A 136 -14.61 3.09 -9.26
C VAL A 136 -14.19 4.56 -9.35
N LEU A 137 -14.52 5.26 -10.44
CA LEU A 137 -14.20 6.69 -10.59
C LEU A 137 -15.05 7.57 -9.68
N GLU A 138 -16.32 7.20 -9.45
CA GLU A 138 -17.17 7.85 -8.45
C GLU A 138 -16.55 7.72 -7.07
N ARG A 139 -16.05 6.53 -6.72
CA ARG A 139 -15.34 6.35 -5.45
C ARG A 139 -14.10 7.23 -5.34
N ALA A 140 -13.28 7.33 -6.38
CA ALA A 140 -12.14 8.25 -6.41
C ALA A 140 -12.56 9.72 -6.20
N ALA A 141 -13.70 10.12 -6.79
CA ALA A 141 -14.25 11.46 -6.69
C ALA A 141 -14.90 11.75 -5.31
N GLU A 142 -15.40 10.73 -4.61
CA GLU A 142 -15.86 10.84 -3.22
C GLU A 142 -14.71 11.00 -2.24
N LEU A 143 -13.62 10.25 -2.45
CA LEU A 143 -12.43 10.27 -1.60
C LEU A 143 -11.67 11.60 -1.70
N ASP A 144 -11.53 12.14 -2.91
CA ASP A 144 -11.02 13.51 -3.13
C ASP A 144 -11.94 14.28 -4.08
N PRO A 145 -12.96 14.98 -3.54
CA PRO A 145 -13.85 15.82 -4.34
C PRO A 145 -13.14 16.98 -5.04
N GLY A 146 -11.94 17.36 -4.58
CA GLY A 146 -11.10 18.40 -5.16
C GLY A 146 -10.27 17.89 -6.34
N HIS A 147 -10.14 16.58 -6.53
CA HIS A 147 -9.36 16.03 -7.63
C HIS A 147 -10.14 16.15 -8.96
N PRO A 148 -9.66 16.90 -9.95
CA PRO A 148 -10.39 17.07 -11.21
C PRO A 148 -10.38 15.82 -12.11
N ARG A 149 -9.46 14.88 -11.91
CA ARG A 149 -9.19 13.83 -12.89
C ARG A 149 -10.22 12.70 -12.91
N PRO A 150 -10.75 12.20 -11.77
CA PRO A 150 -11.88 11.26 -11.79
C PRO A 150 -13.08 11.78 -12.58
N TRP A 151 -13.47 13.04 -12.36
CA TRP A 151 -14.55 13.68 -13.12
C TRP A 151 -14.27 13.75 -14.63
N TYR A 152 -13.03 14.05 -15.02
CA TYR A 152 -12.65 14.04 -16.44
C TYR A 152 -12.79 12.64 -17.06
N LEU A 153 -12.31 11.61 -16.35
CA LEU A 153 -12.39 10.22 -16.82
C LEU A 153 -13.84 9.73 -16.91
N MET A 154 -14.72 10.07 -15.96
CA MET A 154 -16.16 9.77 -16.07
C MET A 154 -16.78 10.43 -17.31
N GLY A 155 -16.31 11.63 -17.67
CA GLY A 155 -16.69 12.31 -18.90
C GLY A 155 -16.30 11.51 -20.15
N LEU A 156 -15.08 10.98 -20.20
CA LEU A 156 -14.62 10.12 -21.31
C LEU A 156 -15.45 8.84 -21.42
N VAL A 157 -15.75 8.21 -20.28
CA VAL A 157 -16.59 6.99 -20.24
C VAL A 157 -17.99 7.27 -20.79
N HIS A 158 -18.61 8.39 -20.39
CA HIS A 158 -19.92 8.77 -20.93
C HIS A 158 -19.88 9.12 -22.42
N ASP A 159 -18.81 9.76 -22.90
CA ASP A 159 -18.64 10.10 -24.31
C ASP A 159 -18.51 8.84 -25.17
N GLY A 160 -17.67 7.89 -24.74
CA GLY A 160 -17.53 6.58 -25.38
C GLY A 160 -18.83 5.78 -25.43
N ALA A 161 -19.71 5.97 -24.44
CA ALA A 161 -21.01 5.33 -24.37
C ALA A 161 -22.16 6.13 -25.03
N GLY A 162 -21.86 7.20 -25.78
CA GLY A 162 -22.85 7.98 -26.54
C GLY A 162 -23.79 8.81 -25.67
N ARG A 163 -23.33 9.22 -24.47
CA ARG A 163 -24.08 10.01 -23.48
C ARG A 163 -23.48 11.43 -23.33
N PRO A 164 -23.64 12.30 -24.34
CA PRO A 164 -22.93 13.58 -24.40
C PRO A 164 -23.36 14.57 -23.32
N GLU A 165 -24.61 14.52 -22.87
CA GLU A 165 -25.11 15.40 -21.79
C GLU A 165 -24.43 15.09 -20.46
N GLN A 166 -24.33 13.80 -20.11
CA GLN A 166 -23.65 13.32 -18.91
C GLN A 166 -22.15 13.59 -19.01
N ALA A 167 -21.54 13.36 -20.18
CA ALA A 167 -20.13 13.69 -20.43
C ALA A 167 -19.84 15.18 -20.20
N ALA A 168 -20.66 16.07 -20.76
CA ALA A 168 -20.52 17.51 -20.59
C ALA A 168 -20.66 17.96 -19.12
N ALA A 169 -21.57 17.32 -18.37
CA ALA A 169 -21.72 17.58 -16.93
C ALA A 169 -20.45 17.19 -16.16
N MET A 170 -19.87 16.02 -16.45
CA MET A 170 -18.65 15.54 -15.79
C MET A 170 -17.42 16.39 -16.14
N TYR A 171 -17.26 16.78 -17.41
CA TYR A 171 -16.19 17.70 -17.81
C TYR A 171 -16.30 19.07 -17.15
N ARG A 172 -17.52 19.61 -17.03
CA ARG A 172 -17.74 20.89 -16.32
C ARG A 172 -17.28 20.79 -14.88
N ARG A 173 -17.68 19.71 -14.19
CA ARG A 173 -17.29 19.46 -12.81
C ARG A 173 -15.77 19.33 -12.66
N SER A 174 -15.10 18.63 -13.58
CA SER A 174 -13.63 18.55 -13.61
C SER A 174 -12.97 19.94 -13.72
N ARG A 175 -13.50 20.82 -14.57
CA ARG A 175 -12.97 22.18 -14.76
C ARG A 175 -13.18 23.05 -13.52
N GLU A 176 -14.35 22.97 -12.90
CA GLU A 176 -14.65 23.69 -11.65
C GLU A 176 -13.67 23.32 -10.53
N ARG A 177 -13.33 22.03 -10.40
CA ARG A 177 -12.33 21.56 -9.42
C ARG A 177 -10.91 22.00 -9.74
N THR A 178 -10.54 22.01 -11.03
CA THR A 178 -9.23 22.53 -11.46
C THR A 178 -9.08 24.02 -11.16
N ALA A 179 -10.16 24.80 -11.36
CA ALA A 179 -10.17 26.24 -11.13
C ALA A 179 -10.21 26.64 -9.64
N SER A 180 -10.40 25.67 -8.73
CA SER A 180 -10.46 25.90 -7.29
C SER A 180 -9.09 25.71 -6.58
N ARG A 181 -7.99 25.53 -7.33
CA ARG A 181 -6.60 25.49 -6.86
C ARG A 181 -5.88 26.82 -7.09
#